data_AF-A0A7H0NV42-F1
#
_entry.id   AF-A0A7H0NV42-F1
#
_cell.length_a   1.000
_cell.length_b   1.000
_cell.length_c   1.000
_cell.angle_alpha   90.00
_cell.angle_beta   90.00
_cell.angle_gamma   90.00
#
_symmetry.space_group_name_H-M   'P 1'
#
loop_
_entity.id
_entity.type
_entity.pdbx_description
1 polymer ?
#
loop_
_entity_poly.entity_id
_entity_poly.type
_entity_poly.pdbx_seq_one_letter_code
_entity_poly.pdbx_strand_id
1 'polypeptide(L)'
;MRRHQFARALLFERISGFPATVAPVAYAPATPELRTMLRTFETDLTPALVSQLEGHAREFLTAQGIRDEPLTWQPPTDIIKGLDLPGCDLGDIDLHTLHRLVRGESLTTAGAARRLGVNHDAVRFVLQEQPAPPKRSAMWERGATIRRARAAFPRDAFARLYLEEYRPLKWIAKHVGVNEEAIKVLVREYGMTREGKATRWRQIDLDWLRDQRAAGRTCRELAEETGFSLGMISYLGRRHGLPGRRSRAERELHAKLTDRGE
;
A
#
# COMPACT_ATOMS: atom_id res chain seq x y z
N MET A 1 -28.97 -13.17 4.47
CA MET A 1 -29.06 -12.59 5.83
C MET A 1 -28.13 -11.38 5.91
N ARG A 2 -28.55 -10.27 6.54
CA ARG A 2 -27.77 -9.01 6.52
C ARG A 2 -26.76 -9.02 7.68
N ARG A 3 -25.47 -8.72 7.44
CA ARG A 3 -24.40 -8.75 8.47
C ARG A 3 -24.73 -7.97 9.75
N HIS A 4 -25.58 -6.94 9.66
CA HIS A 4 -26.03 -6.19 10.83
C HIS A 4 -26.86 -7.03 11.82
N GLN A 5 -27.53 -8.11 11.39
CA GLN A 5 -28.28 -8.99 12.29
C GLN A 5 -27.33 -9.77 13.19
N PHE A 6 -26.20 -10.24 12.66
CA PHE A 6 -25.15 -10.88 13.45
C PHE A 6 -24.48 -9.89 14.41
N ALA A 7 -24.24 -8.65 13.98
CA ALA A 7 -23.77 -7.60 14.87
C ALA A 7 -24.74 -7.37 16.04
N ARG A 8 -26.05 -7.33 15.79
CA ARG A 8 -27.07 -7.20 16.86
C ARG A 8 -27.11 -8.41 17.79
N ALA A 9 -27.00 -9.62 17.25
CA ALA A 9 -26.95 -10.84 18.03
C ALA A 9 -25.71 -10.89 18.93
N LEU A 10 -24.55 -10.51 18.41
CA LEU A 10 -23.31 -10.39 19.16
C LEU A 10 -23.42 -9.35 20.28
N LEU A 11 -23.95 -8.16 19.97
CA LEU A 11 -24.15 -7.11 20.99
C LEU A 11 -25.13 -7.52 22.07
N PHE A 12 -26.21 -8.23 21.71
CA PHE A 12 -27.15 -8.80 22.69
C PHE A 12 -26.42 -9.75 23.64
N GLU A 13 -25.59 -10.65 23.11
CA GLU A 13 -24.84 -11.60 23.95
C GLU A 13 -23.86 -10.90 24.88
N ARG A 14 -23.15 -9.88 24.39
CA ARG A 14 -22.22 -9.08 25.21
C ARG A 14 -22.93 -8.33 26.33
N ILE A 15 -23.96 -7.55 25.98
CA ILE A 15 -24.64 -6.66 26.91
C ILE A 15 -25.45 -7.43 27.94
N SER A 16 -26.14 -8.49 27.53
CA SER A 16 -27.08 -9.21 28.40
C SER A 16 -26.48 -10.42 29.11
N GLY A 17 -25.33 -10.92 28.64
CA GLY A 17 -24.76 -12.19 29.10
C GLY A 17 -25.52 -13.43 28.64
N PHE A 18 -26.62 -13.28 27.89
CA PHE A 18 -27.40 -14.41 27.37
C PHE A 18 -26.93 -14.85 25.98
N PRO A 19 -26.99 -16.16 25.66
CA PRO A 19 -26.55 -16.64 24.36
C PRO A 19 -27.35 -16.01 23.21
N ALA A 20 -26.68 -15.71 22.09
CA ALA A 20 -27.32 -15.13 20.91
C ALA A 20 -28.59 -15.88 20.44
N THR A 21 -28.71 -17.17 20.71
CA THR A 21 -29.88 -18.00 20.35
C THR A 21 -31.17 -17.60 21.06
N VAL A 22 -31.10 -16.94 22.22
CA VAL A 22 -32.28 -16.43 22.94
C VAL A 22 -32.57 -14.95 22.65
N ALA A 23 -31.83 -14.35 21.72
CA ALA A 23 -32.10 -12.99 21.27
C ALA A 23 -33.51 -12.86 20.66
N PRO A 24 -34.06 -11.64 20.55
CA PRO A 24 -35.28 -11.39 19.80
C PRO A 24 -35.25 -11.96 18.38
N VAL A 25 -36.39 -12.53 17.96
CA VAL A 25 -36.58 -13.26 16.68
C VAL A 25 -36.06 -12.49 15.46
N ALA A 26 -36.12 -11.16 15.48
CA ALA A 26 -35.65 -10.30 14.39
C ALA A 26 -34.15 -10.45 14.06
N TYR A 27 -33.33 -10.93 15.01
CA TYR A 27 -31.89 -11.09 14.84
C TYR A 27 -31.31 -12.35 15.51
N ALA A 28 -32.14 -13.23 16.07
CA ALA A 28 -31.71 -14.50 16.62
C ALA A 28 -31.19 -15.47 15.51
N PRO A 29 -30.04 -16.13 15.70
CA PRO A 29 -29.55 -17.19 14.82
C PRO A 29 -30.27 -18.51 15.12
N ALA A 30 -31.56 -18.60 14.77
CA ALA A 30 -32.42 -19.74 15.13
C ALA A 30 -31.99 -21.07 14.47
N THR A 31 -31.41 -21.03 13.26
CA THR A 31 -31.03 -22.25 12.52
C THR A 31 -29.53 -22.58 12.66
N PRO A 32 -29.13 -23.86 12.48
CA PRO A 32 -27.71 -24.26 12.49
C PRO A 32 -26.84 -23.48 11.50
N GLU A 33 -27.39 -23.16 10.31
CA GLU A 33 -26.70 -22.40 9.27
C GLU A 33 -26.43 -20.97 9.74
N LEU A 34 -27.44 -20.33 10.37
CA LEU A 34 -27.27 -18.98 10.91
C LEU A 34 -26.27 -18.94 12.06
N ARG A 35 -26.23 -19.96 12.91
CA ARG A 35 -25.21 -20.10 13.95
C ARG A 35 -23.81 -20.24 13.35
N THR A 36 -23.68 -20.98 12.24
CA THR A 36 -22.41 -21.13 11.53
C THR A 36 -21.97 -19.79 10.92
N MET A 37 -22.89 -19.06 10.28
CA MET A 37 -22.62 -17.72 9.74
C MET A 37 -22.26 -16.70 10.82
N LEU A 38 -22.89 -16.75 12.00
CA LEU A 38 -22.53 -15.92 13.16
C LEU A 38 -21.09 -16.21 13.60
N ARG A 39 -20.70 -17.49 13.73
CA ARG A 39 -19.32 -17.87 14.06
C ARG A 39 -18.32 -17.36 13.02
N THR A 40 -18.65 -17.45 11.74
CA THR A 40 -17.81 -16.88 10.67
C THR A 40 -17.70 -15.36 10.80
N PHE A 41 -18.82 -14.67 11.10
CA PHE A 41 -18.83 -13.24 11.33
C PHE A 41 -17.92 -12.83 12.50
N GLU A 42 -17.96 -13.56 13.61
CA GLU A 42 -17.09 -13.34 14.79
C GLU A 42 -15.61 -13.52 14.43
N THR A 43 -15.27 -14.55 13.64
CA THR A 43 -13.88 -14.74 13.17
C THR A 43 -13.40 -13.69 12.17
N ASP A 44 -14.33 -12.99 11.52
CA ASP A 44 -14.06 -11.91 10.56
C ASP A 44 -14.03 -10.52 11.22
N LEU A 45 -14.25 -10.44 12.54
CA LEU A 45 -14.12 -9.19 13.27
C LEU A 45 -12.72 -8.60 13.09
N THR A 46 -12.68 -7.28 13.11
CA THR A 46 -11.45 -6.50 13.08
C THR A 46 -11.43 -5.58 14.30
N PRO A 47 -10.25 -5.16 14.78
CA PRO A 47 -10.17 -4.23 15.90
C PRO A 47 -11.00 -2.96 15.70
N ALA A 48 -11.00 -2.41 14.49
CA ALA A 48 -11.78 -1.21 14.16
C ALA A 48 -13.29 -1.47 14.22
N LEU A 49 -13.76 -2.62 13.73
CA LEU A 49 -15.18 -2.97 13.79
C LEU A 49 -15.64 -3.23 15.22
N VAL A 50 -14.85 -3.95 16.03
CA VAL A 50 -15.17 -4.17 17.44
C VAL A 50 -15.23 -2.85 18.20
N SER A 51 -14.25 -1.97 18.03
CA SER A 51 -14.26 -0.64 18.65
C SER A 51 -15.51 0.17 18.29
N GLN A 52 -15.98 0.12 17.04
CA GLN A 52 -17.23 0.77 16.64
C GLN A 52 -18.47 0.13 17.26
N LEU A 53 -18.51 -1.20 17.33
CA LEU A 53 -19.62 -1.93 17.97
C LEU A 53 -19.69 -1.63 19.47
N GLU A 54 -18.55 -1.59 20.15
CA GLU A 54 -18.45 -1.22 21.57
C GLU A 54 -18.85 0.23 21.82
N GLY A 55 -18.45 1.16 20.94
CA GLY A 55 -18.90 2.55 20.99
C GLY A 55 -20.42 2.64 20.92
N HIS A 56 -21.02 1.96 19.95
CA HIS A 56 -22.47 1.92 19.79
C HIS A 56 -23.19 1.26 20.97
N ALA A 57 -22.63 0.19 21.51
CA ALA A 57 -23.18 -0.49 22.69
C ALA A 57 -23.18 0.42 23.92
N ARG A 58 -22.11 1.20 24.11
CA ARG A 58 -21.98 2.15 25.22
C ARG A 58 -22.95 3.33 25.07
N GLU A 59 -23.11 3.85 23.85
CA GLU A 59 -24.12 4.87 23.54
C GLU A 59 -25.53 4.35 23.85
N PHE A 60 -25.84 3.11 23.45
CA PHE A 60 -27.12 2.47 23.75
C PHE A 60 -27.37 2.37 25.26
N LEU A 61 -26.42 1.84 26.03
CA LEU A 61 -26.54 1.73 27.49
C LEU A 61 -26.71 3.11 28.16
N THR A 62 -25.92 4.10 27.73
CA THR A 62 -26.00 5.46 28.24
C THR A 62 -27.39 6.05 28.00
N ALA A 63 -27.97 5.82 26.82
CA ALA A 63 -29.32 6.26 26.49
C ALA A 63 -30.41 5.55 27.34
N GLN A 64 -30.13 4.36 27.87
CA GLN A 64 -30.98 3.65 28.82
C GLN A 64 -30.70 4.03 30.30
N GLY A 65 -29.80 4.98 30.55
CA GLY A 65 -29.43 5.43 31.90
C GLY A 65 -28.34 4.59 32.59
N ILE A 66 -27.78 3.59 31.91
CA ILE A 66 -26.73 2.70 32.43
C ILE A 66 -25.37 3.26 31.99
N ARG A 67 -24.60 3.82 32.94
CA ARG A 67 -23.35 4.54 32.65
C ARG A 67 -22.09 3.86 33.17
N ASP A 68 -22.21 3.16 34.29
CA ASP A 68 -21.05 2.64 35.04
C ASP A 68 -20.84 1.13 34.88
N GLU A 69 -21.68 0.46 34.08
CA GLU A 69 -21.58 -0.98 33.84
C GLU A 69 -20.63 -1.30 32.66
N PRO A 70 -19.84 -2.38 32.76
CA PRO A 70 -19.05 -2.86 31.65
C PRO A 70 -19.96 -3.43 30.55
N LEU A 71 -19.53 -3.33 29.29
CA LEU A 71 -20.25 -3.88 28.13
C LEU A 71 -20.37 -5.40 28.14
N THR A 72 -19.52 -6.08 28.90
CA THR A 72 -19.53 -7.52 29.10
C THR A 72 -19.18 -7.76 30.55
N TRP A 73 -20.10 -8.38 31.28
CA TRP A 73 -19.83 -8.76 32.65
C TRP A 73 -18.88 -9.97 32.66
N GLN A 74 -17.84 -9.90 33.48
CA GLN A 74 -16.96 -11.04 33.77
C GLN A 74 -16.82 -11.18 35.29
N PRO A 75 -16.86 -12.40 35.84
CA PRO A 75 -16.63 -12.60 37.25
C PRO A 75 -15.20 -12.20 37.63
N PRO A 76 -14.97 -11.66 38.83
CA PRO A 76 -13.62 -11.45 39.35
C PRO A 76 -12.80 -12.75 39.32
N THR A 77 -11.59 -12.69 38.74
CA THR A 77 -10.72 -13.87 38.54
C THR A 77 -9.94 -14.27 39.79
N ASP A 78 -9.90 -13.42 40.81
CA ASP A 78 -9.33 -13.70 42.12
C ASP A 78 -10.08 -14.83 42.85
N ILE A 79 -11.38 -15.01 42.57
CA ILE A 79 -12.21 -16.08 43.14
C ILE A 79 -11.66 -17.48 42.81
N ILE A 80 -10.98 -17.62 41.68
CA ILE A 80 -10.42 -18.89 41.21
C ILE A 80 -8.89 -18.98 41.38
N LYS A 81 -8.28 -17.97 42.00
CA LYS A 81 -6.83 -17.92 42.18
C LYS A 81 -6.37 -19.06 43.10
N GLY A 82 -5.41 -19.85 42.63
CA GLY A 82 -4.85 -20.99 43.37
C GLY A 82 -5.60 -22.31 43.18
N LEU A 83 -6.66 -22.32 42.37
CA LEU A 83 -7.25 -23.57 41.89
C LEU A 83 -6.48 -24.09 40.68
N ASP A 84 -6.24 -25.39 40.64
CA ASP A 84 -5.72 -26.08 39.45
C ASP A 84 -6.88 -26.33 38.49
N LEU A 85 -7.10 -25.38 37.57
CA LEU A 85 -8.21 -25.45 36.63
C LEU A 85 -7.81 -26.22 35.36
N PRO A 86 -8.69 -27.11 34.85
CA PRO A 86 -8.42 -27.80 33.61
C PRO A 86 -8.46 -26.83 32.42
N GLY A 87 -7.47 -26.93 31.53
CA GLY A 87 -7.38 -26.12 30.32
C GLY A 87 -6.04 -25.41 30.18
N CYS A 88 -5.95 -24.49 29.22
CA CYS A 88 -4.82 -23.59 29.09
C CYS A 88 -5.19 -22.22 29.67
N ASP A 89 -4.21 -21.51 30.23
CA ASP A 89 -4.38 -20.08 30.46
C ASP A 89 -4.51 -19.37 29.11
N LEU A 90 -5.54 -18.53 28.98
CA LEU A 90 -5.74 -17.74 27.76
C LEU A 90 -4.61 -16.73 27.56
N GLY A 91 -3.94 -16.30 28.64
CA GLY A 91 -2.76 -15.44 28.59
C GLY A 91 -1.53 -16.11 27.97
N ASP A 92 -1.47 -17.44 27.97
CA ASP A 92 -0.36 -18.20 27.39
C ASP A 92 -0.45 -18.32 25.85
N ILE A 93 -1.61 -17.98 25.28
CA ILE A 93 -1.80 -18.02 23.83
C ILE A 93 -1.04 -16.86 23.19
N ASP A 94 0.02 -17.18 22.44
CA ASP A 94 0.75 -16.18 21.64
C ASP A 94 -0.18 -15.56 20.56
N LEU A 95 -0.67 -14.36 20.89
CA LEU A 95 -1.60 -13.60 20.07
C LEU A 95 -1.01 -13.25 18.70
N HIS A 96 0.29 -12.94 18.63
CA HIS A 96 0.93 -12.60 17.37
C HIS A 96 0.98 -13.82 16.45
N THR A 97 1.36 -14.99 16.98
CA THR A 97 1.32 -16.23 16.23
C THR A 97 -0.10 -16.59 15.81
N LEU A 98 -1.09 -16.45 16.71
CA LEU A 98 -2.49 -16.70 16.39
C LEU A 98 -3.00 -15.80 15.24
N HIS A 99 -2.74 -14.49 15.32
CA HIS A 99 -3.12 -13.54 14.27
C HIS A 99 -2.46 -13.88 12.92
N ARG A 100 -1.19 -14.28 12.93
CA ARG A 100 -0.48 -14.75 11.72
C ARG A 100 -1.12 -16.00 11.12
N LEU A 101 -1.47 -16.99 11.93
CA LEU A 101 -2.09 -18.23 11.48
C LEU A 101 -3.45 -17.97 10.81
N VAL A 102 -4.26 -17.09 11.40
CA VAL A 102 -5.62 -16.79 10.91
C VAL A 102 -5.62 -15.83 9.73
N ARG A 103 -4.79 -14.78 9.72
CA ARG A 103 -4.82 -13.73 8.69
C ARG A 103 -3.73 -13.90 7.62
N GLY A 104 -2.55 -14.34 8.01
CA GLY A 104 -1.44 -14.61 7.08
C GLY A 104 -1.68 -15.91 6.31
N GLU A 105 -1.76 -17.02 7.05
CA GLU A 105 -1.89 -18.38 6.52
C GLU A 105 -3.34 -18.80 6.22
N SER A 106 -4.32 -17.97 6.61
CA SER A 106 -5.75 -18.22 6.35
C SER A 106 -6.26 -19.56 6.92
N LEU A 107 -5.68 -20.00 8.04
CA LEU A 107 -6.16 -21.18 8.74
C LEU A 107 -7.50 -20.91 9.42
N THR A 108 -8.32 -21.96 9.50
CA THR A 108 -9.52 -21.94 10.35
C THR A 108 -9.12 -21.86 11.81
N THR A 109 -10.03 -21.39 12.67
CA THR A 109 -9.81 -21.37 14.13
C THR A 109 -9.44 -22.77 14.67
N ALA A 110 -10.04 -23.83 14.12
CA ALA A 110 -9.69 -25.21 14.49
C ALA A 110 -8.29 -25.63 13.98
N GLY A 111 -7.88 -25.13 12.82
CA GLY A 111 -6.51 -25.31 12.32
C GLY A 111 -5.48 -24.59 13.18
N ALA A 112 -5.74 -23.35 13.55
CA ALA A 112 -4.88 -22.55 14.42
C ALA A 112 -4.76 -23.19 15.82
N ALA A 113 -5.87 -23.66 16.39
CA ALA A 113 -5.89 -24.36 17.68
C ALA A 113 -5.01 -25.62 17.67
N ARG A 114 -5.14 -26.47 16.64
CA ARG A 114 -4.27 -27.65 16.47
C ARG A 114 -2.79 -27.29 16.35
N ARG A 115 -2.48 -26.17 15.70
CA ARG A 115 -1.09 -25.70 15.52
C ARG A 115 -0.49 -25.17 16.82
N LEU A 116 -1.32 -24.53 17.65
CA LEU A 116 -0.95 -23.95 18.93
C LEU A 116 -1.04 -24.95 20.10
N GLY A 117 -1.62 -26.13 19.87
CA GLY A 117 -1.80 -27.15 20.92
C GLY A 117 -2.84 -26.76 21.97
N VAL A 118 -3.77 -25.86 21.64
CA VAL A 118 -4.80 -25.35 22.57
C VAL A 118 -6.20 -25.73 22.13
N ASN A 119 -7.19 -25.52 23.00
CA ASN A 119 -8.59 -25.75 22.69
C ASN A 119 -9.09 -24.76 21.61
N HIS A 120 -9.89 -25.26 20.67
CA HIS A 120 -10.56 -24.46 19.64
C HIS A 120 -11.44 -23.34 20.21
N ASP A 121 -12.17 -23.61 21.30
CA ASP A 121 -13.02 -22.61 21.94
C ASP A 121 -12.18 -21.48 22.57
N ALA A 122 -11.00 -21.78 23.11
CA ALA A 122 -10.07 -20.78 23.62
C ALA A 122 -9.58 -19.85 22.52
N VAL A 123 -9.19 -20.39 21.35
CA VAL A 123 -8.83 -19.58 20.18
C VAL A 123 -10.00 -18.71 19.72
N ARG A 124 -11.22 -19.25 19.69
CA ARG A 124 -12.41 -18.47 19.32
C ARG A 124 -12.62 -17.31 20.29
N PHE A 125 -12.59 -17.58 21.59
CA PHE A 125 -12.76 -16.57 22.62
C PHE A 125 -11.70 -15.46 22.51
N VAL A 126 -10.42 -15.83 22.38
CA VAL A 126 -9.33 -14.85 22.24
C VAL A 126 -9.50 -13.98 20.98
N LEU A 127 -9.97 -14.53 19.86
CA LEU A 127 -10.22 -13.74 18.65
C LEU A 127 -11.47 -12.86 18.74
N GLN A 128 -12.43 -13.20 19.60
CA GLN A 128 -13.57 -12.34 19.87
C GLN A 128 -13.16 -11.14 20.74
N GLU A 129 -12.35 -11.37 21.78
CA GLU A 129 -11.81 -10.32 22.65
C GLU A 129 -10.73 -9.46 21.97
N GLN A 130 -9.86 -10.09 21.19
CA GLN A 130 -8.71 -9.47 20.54
C GLN A 130 -8.65 -9.86 19.05
N PRO A 131 -9.55 -9.29 18.21
CA PRO A 131 -9.65 -9.67 16.82
C PRO A 131 -8.38 -9.44 16.04
N ALA A 132 -8.05 -10.38 15.15
CA ALA A 132 -6.90 -10.24 14.29
C ALA A 132 -7.10 -9.06 13.31
N PRO A 133 -6.10 -8.17 13.14
CA PRO A 133 -6.20 -7.04 12.23
C PRO A 133 -6.52 -7.53 10.81
N PRO A 134 -7.25 -6.73 10.01
CA PRO A 134 -7.64 -7.14 8.67
C PRO A 134 -6.41 -7.51 7.85
N LYS A 135 -6.51 -8.58 7.06
CA LYS A 135 -5.49 -8.92 6.08
C LYS A 135 -5.37 -7.72 5.14
N ARG A 136 -4.23 -7.04 5.14
CA ARG A 136 -3.95 -5.97 4.18
C ARG A 136 -3.99 -6.59 2.80
N SER A 137 -5.09 -6.38 2.08
CA SER A 137 -5.23 -6.93 0.74
C SER A 137 -4.17 -6.27 -0.15
N ALA A 138 -3.69 -6.99 -1.16
CA ALA A 138 -2.79 -6.41 -2.17
C ALA A 138 -3.42 -5.17 -2.86
N MET A 139 -4.75 -5.04 -2.81
CA MET A 139 -5.48 -3.86 -3.27
C MET A 139 -5.37 -2.68 -2.28
N TRP A 140 -5.48 -2.93 -0.97
CA TRP A 140 -5.28 -1.91 0.07
C TRP A 140 -3.83 -1.40 0.08
N GLU A 141 -2.84 -2.30 -0.03
CA GLU A 141 -1.43 -1.91 -0.15
C GLU A 141 -1.15 -1.14 -1.44
N ARG A 142 -1.79 -1.48 -2.56
CA ARG A 142 -1.72 -0.68 -3.80
C ARG A 142 -2.32 0.71 -3.60
N GLY A 143 -3.50 0.83 -3.00
CA GLY A 143 -4.14 2.11 -2.70
C GLY A 143 -3.33 2.98 -1.72
N ALA A 144 -2.74 2.37 -0.69
CA ALA A 144 -1.85 3.05 0.24
C ALA A 144 -0.55 3.52 -0.45
N THR A 145 0.01 2.71 -1.36
CA THR A 145 1.18 3.08 -2.15
C THR A 145 0.89 4.22 -3.11
N ILE A 146 -0.26 4.22 -3.78
CA ILE A 146 -0.71 5.33 -4.64
C ILE A 146 -0.92 6.61 -3.81
N ARG A 147 -1.51 6.51 -2.61
CA ARG A 147 -1.66 7.66 -1.69
C ARG A 147 -0.31 8.22 -1.24
N ARG A 148 0.64 7.35 -0.87
CA ARG A 148 2.02 7.78 -0.53
C ARG A 148 2.70 8.43 -1.72
N ALA A 149 2.56 7.86 -2.91
CA ALA A 149 3.08 8.45 -4.14
C ALA A 149 2.45 9.83 -4.41
N ARG A 150 1.14 9.99 -4.25
CA ARG A 150 0.45 11.28 -4.40
C ARG A 150 0.95 12.34 -3.40
N ALA A 151 1.16 11.94 -2.15
CA ALA A 151 1.68 12.84 -1.12
C ALA A 151 3.13 13.25 -1.40
N ALA A 152 3.96 12.33 -1.91
CA ALA A 152 5.33 12.61 -2.30
C ALA A 152 5.43 13.40 -3.62
N PHE A 153 4.43 13.28 -4.49
CA PHE A 153 4.40 13.88 -5.82
C PHE A 153 3.13 14.71 -6.03
N PRO A 154 3.06 15.93 -5.48
CA PRO A 154 2.14 16.93 -5.99
C PRO A 154 2.32 17.11 -7.51
N ARG A 155 1.23 17.43 -8.20
CA ARG A 155 1.16 17.48 -9.67
C ARG A 155 2.34 18.23 -10.29
N ASP A 156 2.72 19.39 -9.74
CA ASP A 156 3.75 20.26 -10.33
C ASP A 156 5.16 19.68 -10.19
N ALA A 157 5.48 19.09 -9.03
CA ALA A 157 6.76 18.42 -8.81
C ALA A 157 6.92 17.18 -9.72
N PHE A 158 5.82 16.44 -9.93
CA PHE A 158 5.81 15.33 -10.87
C PHE A 158 5.91 15.79 -12.33
N ALA A 159 5.25 16.88 -12.70
CA ALA A 159 5.31 17.47 -14.04
C ALA A 159 6.73 17.91 -14.39
N ARG A 160 7.46 18.54 -13.46
CA ARG A 160 8.87 18.91 -13.68
C ARG A 160 9.73 17.69 -14.03
N LEU A 161 9.68 16.66 -13.19
CA LEU A 161 10.48 15.44 -13.40
C LEU A 161 10.07 14.68 -14.68
N TYR A 162 8.77 14.62 -14.96
CA TYR A 162 8.22 13.79 -16.03
C TYR A 162 8.13 14.49 -17.39
N LEU A 163 7.75 15.76 -17.46
CA LEU A 163 7.54 16.51 -18.69
C LEU A 163 8.73 17.42 -19.05
N GLU A 164 9.37 18.05 -18.06
CA GLU A 164 10.46 19.00 -18.30
C GLU A 164 11.83 18.31 -18.30
N GLU A 165 12.14 17.51 -17.27
CA GLU A 165 13.42 16.81 -17.12
C GLU A 165 13.46 15.44 -17.85
N TYR A 166 12.35 15.02 -18.46
CA TYR A 166 12.21 13.75 -19.19
C TYR A 166 12.69 12.50 -18.43
N ARG A 167 12.64 12.51 -17.08
CA ARG A 167 13.09 11.37 -16.27
C ARG A 167 12.22 10.14 -16.54
N PRO A 168 12.79 8.93 -16.66
CA PRO A 168 12.00 7.73 -16.90
C PRO A 168 11.21 7.35 -15.64
N LEU A 169 10.00 6.79 -15.82
CA LEU A 169 9.10 6.42 -14.71
C LEU A 169 9.79 5.52 -13.68
N LYS A 170 10.62 4.57 -14.16
CA LYS A 170 11.44 3.70 -13.31
C LYS A 170 12.43 4.45 -12.42
N TRP A 171 13.04 5.52 -12.94
CA TRP A 171 13.96 6.35 -12.15
C TRP A 171 13.18 7.16 -11.11
N ILE A 172 12.05 7.76 -11.49
CA ILE A 172 11.18 8.51 -10.57
C ILE A 172 10.69 7.61 -9.43
N ALA A 173 10.28 6.38 -9.76
CA ALA A 173 9.86 5.37 -8.79
C ALA A 173 10.99 5.01 -7.80
N LYS A 174 12.19 4.73 -8.31
CA LYS A 174 13.36 4.36 -7.49
C LYS A 174 13.84 5.50 -6.61
N HIS A 175 13.87 6.73 -7.14
CA HIS A 175 14.37 7.90 -6.40
C HIS A 175 13.52 8.19 -5.15
N VAL A 176 12.24 7.81 -5.16
CA VAL A 176 11.29 8.14 -4.08
C VAL A 176 10.80 6.89 -3.33
N GLY A 177 11.32 5.71 -3.66
CA GLY A 177 11.01 4.47 -2.94
C GLY A 177 9.57 3.98 -3.13
N VAL A 178 8.96 4.28 -4.28
CA VAL A 178 7.61 3.80 -4.63
C VAL A 178 7.66 2.83 -5.81
N ASN A 179 6.60 2.05 -6.01
CA ASN A 179 6.55 1.13 -7.15
C ASN A 179 6.23 1.88 -8.46
N GLU A 180 6.71 1.34 -9.59
CA GLU A 180 6.52 1.95 -10.92
C GLU A 180 5.05 1.98 -11.34
N GLU A 181 4.23 1.05 -10.84
CA GLU A 181 2.81 0.99 -11.19
C GLU A 181 1.99 2.12 -10.54
N ALA A 182 2.32 2.54 -9.31
CA ALA A 182 1.71 3.72 -8.68
C ALA A 182 2.05 5.00 -9.46
N ILE A 183 3.29 5.09 -9.97
CA ILE A 183 3.69 6.21 -10.83
C ILE A 183 2.87 6.23 -12.13
N LYS A 184 2.63 5.08 -12.78
CA LYS A 184 1.77 5.02 -13.98
C LYS A 184 0.32 5.45 -13.68
N VAL A 185 -0.21 5.11 -12.51
CA VAL A 185 -1.52 5.57 -12.07
C VAL A 185 -1.55 7.09 -11.93
N LEU A 186 -0.52 7.70 -11.31
CA LEU A 186 -0.42 9.16 -11.21
C LEU A 186 -0.30 9.85 -12.58
N VAL A 187 0.43 9.27 -13.53
CA VAL A 187 0.49 9.78 -14.92
C VAL A 187 -0.91 9.86 -15.53
N ARG A 188 -1.73 8.81 -15.36
CA ARG A 188 -3.12 8.80 -15.85
C ARG A 188 -4.00 9.79 -15.09
N GLU A 189 -3.89 9.81 -13.76
CA GLU A 189 -4.71 10.66 -12.89
C GLU A 189 -4.46 12.15 -13.13
N TYR A 190 -3.20 12.55 -13.32
CA TYR A 190 -2.82 13.93 -13.61
C TYR A 190 -2.97 14.31 -15.09
N GLY A 191 -3.43 13.38 -15.93
CA GLY A 191 -3.63 13.61 -17.37
C GLY A 191 -2.33 13.91 -18.11
N MET A 192 -1.20 13.37 -17.65
CA MET A 192 0.10 13.66 -18.23
C MET A 192 0.41 12.72 -19.38
N THR A 193 0.56 13.27 -20.57
CA THR A 193 1.00 12.53 -21.76
C THR A 193 2.29 13.13 -22.29
N ARG A 194 3.19 12.26 -22.77
CA ARG A 194 4.32 12.69 -23.58
C ARG A 194 3.93 12.53 -25.03
N GLU A 195 4.10 13.58 -25.84
CA GLU A 195 3.91 13.46 -27.28
C GLU A 195 5.03 12.60 -27.89
N GLY A 196 4.66 11.45 -28.44
CA GLY A 196 5.57 10.49 -29.09
C GLY A 196 6.25 9.49 -28.15
N LYS A 197 6.95 8.49 -28.73
CA LYS A 197 7.80 7.57 -27.95
C LYS A 197 8.85 8.41 -27.25
N ALA A 198 8.77 8.54 -25.92
CA ALA A 198 9.70 9.31 -25.09
C ALA A 198 11.14 9.06 -25.53
N THR A 199 11.66 9.93 -26.37
CA THR A 199 12.87 9.60 -27.09
C THR A 199 13.99 10.09 -26.20
N ARG A 200 14.89 9.18 -25.82
CA ARG A 200 15.99 9.43 -24.87
C ARG A 200 16.77 10.72 -25.14
N TRP A 201 16.79 11.20 -26.38
CA TRP A 201 17.45 12.45 -26.76
C TRP A 201 16.86 13.70 -26.16
N ARG A 202 15.59 13.74 -25.73
CA ARG A 202 15.05 14.93 -25.05
C ARG A 202 15.65 15.19 -23.66
N GLN A 203 16.49 14.27 -23.18
CA GLN A 203 17.29 14.44 -21.96
C GLN A 203 18.65 15.12 -22.22
N ILE A 204 19.03 15.36 -23.48
CA ILE A 204 20.23 16.14 -23.82
C ILE A 204 19.81 17.56 -24.17
N ASP A 205 20.50 18.54 -23.59
CA ASP A 205 20.37 19.94 -23.99
C ASP A 205 20.91 20.08 -25.42
N LEU A 206 20.01 20.44 -26.35
CA LEU A 206 20.34 20.56 -27.77
C LEU A 206 21.20 21.79 -28.06
N ASP A 207 21.10 22.85 -27.28
CA ASP A 207 21.89 24.05 -27.46
C ASP A 207 23.31 23.82 -26.92
N TRP A 208 23.43 23.19 -25.74
CA TRP A 208 24.73 22.71 -25.27
C TRP A 208 25.37 21.74 -26.28
N LEU A 209 24.61 20.79 -26.83
CA LEU A 209 25.13 19.84 -27.81
C LEU A 209 25.60 20.56 -29.09
N ARG A 210 24.89 21.61 -29.52
CA ARG A 210 25.28 22.45 -30.66
C ARG A 210 26.60 23.17 -30.38
N ASP A 211 26.76 23.75 -29.19
CA ASP A 211 27.96 24.47 -28.79
C ASP A 211 29.18 23.55 -28.73
N GLN A 212 29.03 22.36 -28.14
CA GLN A 212 30.12 21.37 -28.07
C GLN A 212 30.51 20.85 -29.46
N ARG A 213 29.54 20.71 -30.37
CA ARG A 213 29.78 20.31 -31.76
C ARG A 213 30.47 21.43 -32.54
N ALA A 214 30.11 22.69 -32.31
CA ALA A 214 30.76 23.86 -32.89
C ALA A 214 32.22 24.00 -32.37
N ALA A 215 32.46 23.66 -31.11
CA ALA A 215 33.80 23.57 -30.51
C ALA A 215 34.63 22.39 -31.05
N GLY A 216 34.08 21.56 -31.94
CA GLY A 216 34.81 20.53 -32.68
C GLY A 216 34.88 19.16 -32.00
N ARG A 217 34.12 18.94 -30.92
CA ARG A 217 34.07 17.64 -30.22
C ARG A 217 33.38 16.56 -31.04
N THR A 218 33.88 15.33 -30.93
CA THR A 218 33.38 14.20 -31.70
C THR A 218 32.11 13.61 -31.08
N CYS A 219 31.25 13.01 -31.90
CA CYS A 219 30.08 12.28 -31.39
C CYS A 219 30.47 11.14 -30.45
N ARG A 220 31.69 10.59 -30.54
CA ARG A 220 32.22 9.53 -29.67
C ARG A 220 32.53 10.07 -28.28
N GLU A 221 33.30 11.15 -28.19
CA GLU A 221 33.62 11.80 -26.90
C GLU A 221 32.34 12.28 -26.20
N LEU A 222 31.42 12.89 -26.97
CA LEU A 222 30.14 13.33 -26.45
C LEU A 222 29.28 12.16 -25.97
N ALA A 223 29.29 11.03 -26.68
CA ALA A 223 28.58 9.81 -26.25
C ALA A 223 29.17 9.22 -24.97
N GLU A 224 30.49 9.19 -24.84
CA GLU A 224 31.19 8.72 -23.64
C GLU A 224 30.90 9.61 -22.43
N GLU A 225 30.89 10.94 -22.61
CA GLU A 225 30.61 11.88 -21.52
C GLU A 225 29.14 11.92 -21.11
N THR A 226 28.23 11.88 -22.07
CA THR A 226 26.79 12.02 -21.80
C THR A 226 26.10 10.69 -21.50
N GLY A 227 26.80 9.55 -21.71
CA GLY A 227 26.24 8.21 -21.56
C GLY A 227 25.18 7.83 -22.60
N PHE A 228 24.99 8.64 -23.65
CA PHE A 228 24.17 8.28 -24.80
C PHE A 228 24.95 7.40 -25.79
N SER A 229 24.26 6.61 -26.61
CA SER A 229 24.95 5.86 -27.66
C SER A 229 25.47 6.79 -28.76
N LEU A 230 26.61 6.42 -29.36
CA LEU A 230 27.19 7.14 -30.51
C LEU A 230 26.18 7.34 -31.65
N GLY A 231 25.37 6.32 -31.94
CA GLY A 231 24.30 6.39 -32.93
C GLY A 231 23.23 7.43 -32.59
N MET A 232 22.95 7.65 -31.30
CA MET A 232 22.00 8.65 -30.82
C MET A 232 22.50 10.08 -31.05
N ILE A 233 23.73 10.36 -30.64
CA ILE A 233 24.38 11.67 -30.83
C ILE A 233 24.52 11.96 -32.33
N SER A 234 24.86 10.95 -33.13
CA SER A 234 24.95 11.08 -34.60
C SER A 234 23.57 11.33 -35.23
N TYR A 235 22.52 10.67 -34.74
CA TYR A 235 21.15 10.91 -35.18
C TYR A 235 20.72 12.36 -34.89
N LEU A 236 21.00 12.86 -33.69
CA LEU A 236 20.68 14.24 -33.32
C LEU A 236 21.45 15.26 -34.16
N GLY A 237 22.73 14.98 -34.42
CA GLY A 237 23.55 15.80 -35.31
C GLY A 237 22.92 15.96 -36.70
N ARG A 238 22.45 14.86 -37.30
CA ARG A 238 21.77 14.90 -38.61
C ARG A 238 20.40 15.57 -38.54
N ARG A 239 19.60 15.25 -37.52
CA ARG A 239 18.22 15.73 -37.39
C ARG A 239 18.14 17.25 -37.15
N HIS A 240 19.08 17.80 -36.40
CA HIS A 240 19.09 19.22 -35.99
C HIS A 240 20.17 20.05 -36.70
N GLY A 241 20.79 19.51 -37.75
CA GLY A 241 21.79 20.23 -38.55
C GLY A 241 23.00 20.68 -37.75
N LEU A 242 23.42 19.90 -36.74
CA LEU A 242 24.56 20.30 -35.90
C LEU A 242 25.86 20.21 -36.71
N PRO A 243 26.76 21.20 -36.58
CA PRO A 243 27.96 21.27 -37.38
C PRO A 243 28.75 19.96 -37.29
N GLY A 244 29.12 19.45 -38.47
CA GLY A 244 30.11 18.40 -38.62
C GLY A 244 31.49 18.89 -38.21
N ARG A 245 32.39 17.96 -37.90
CA ARG A 245 33.81 18.32 -37.82
C ARG A 245 34.20 18.88 -39.20
N ARG A 246 34.58 20.16 -39.27
CA ARG A 246 35.22 20.71 -40.48
C ARG A 246 36.35 19.77 -40.87
N SER A 247 36.34 19.31 -42.12
CA SER A 247 37.37 18.45 -42.66
C SER A 247 38.74 19.10 -42.47
N ARG A 248 39.82 18.30 -42.48
CA ARG A 248 41.18 18.85 -42.35
C ARG A 248 41.45 19.95 -43.39
N ALA A 249 40.93 19.77 -44.61
CA ALA A 249 40.99 20.75 -45.69
C ALA A 249 40.26 22.06 -45.35
N GLU A 250 39.08 22.00 -44.73
CA GLU A 250 38.31 23.19 -44.33
C GLU A 250 38.95 23.94 -43.15
N ARG A 251 39.66 23.22 -42.25
CA ARG A 251 40.44 23.85 -41.17
C ARG A 251 41.67 24.58 -41.71
N GLU A 252 42.36 23.98 -42.67
CA GLU A 252 43.51 24.60 -43.34
C GLU A 252 43.10 25.80 -44.20
N LEU A 253 41.92 25.75 -44.84
CA LEU A 253 41.37 26.87 -45.60
C LEU A 253 40.99 28.07 -44.70
N HIS A 254 40.37 27.79 -43.54
CA HIS A 254 40.00 28.85 -42.59
C HIS A 254 41.22 29.48 -41.93
N ALA A 255 42.23 28.68 -41.56
CA ALA A 255 43.50 29.20 -41.03
C ALA A 255 44.18 30.14 -42.03
N LYS A 256 44.20 29.78 -43.32
CA LYS A 256 44.77 30.63 -44.40
C LYS A 256 43.96 31.91 -44.69
N LEU A 257 42.67 31.94 -44.37
CA LEU A 257 41.81 33.11 -44.54
C LEU A 257 41.90 34.06 -43.35
N THR A 258 42.16 33.55 -42.14
CA THR A 258 42.37 34.37 -40.94
C THR A 258 43.78 34.99 -40.91
N ASP A 259 44.76 34.34 -41.52
CA ASP A 259 46.18 34.80 -41.58
C ASP A 259 46.48 35.81 -42.71
N ARG A 260 45.50 36.10 -43.58
CA ARG A 260 45.62 37.08 -44.69
C ARG A 260 44.91 38.42 -44.40
N GLY A 261 44.49 38.63 -43.15
CA GLY A 261 43.72 39.78 -42.70
C GLY A 261 44.44 40.69 -41.70
N GLU A 262 45.78 40.65 -41.64
CA GLU A 262 46.63 41.69 -41.03
C GLU A 262 47.53 42.33 -42.09
#